data_AF-A0A9D9I1P2-F1
#
_entry.id   AF-A0A9D9I1P2-F1
#
_cell.length_a   1.000
_cell.length_b   1.000
_cell.length_c   1.000
_cell.angle_alpha   90.00
_cell.angle_beta   90.00
_cell.angle_gamma   90.00
#
_symmetry.space_group_name_H-M   'P 1'
#
loop_
_entity.id
_entity.type
_entity.pdbx_description
1 polymer ?
#
loop_
_entity_poly.entity_id
_entity_poly.type
_entity_poly.pdbx_seq_one_letter_code
_entity_poly.pdbx_strand_id
1 'polypeptide(L)'
;KLLQIHFSEQELLDKQMSGEELNNRLQQYIELVTSHYKEIYKEDMLQEQYRYMLPPQFAFSLYYMESNLEGYDQIECLKKAKKVYPRMLVVIKRLMEYLLKEYDRKHRVVNQEFQQLGVQVKQQVKQMIENHQYEAAFPIVTQLLQLIPDDLELVRLKQKILVESQ
;
A
#
# COMPACT_ATOMS: atom_id res chain seq x y z
N LYS A 1 24.83 -4.78 21.99
CA LYS A 1 23.58 -4.24 21.42
C LYS A 1 23.73 -2.79 20.92
N LEU A 2 24.13 -1.80 21.72
CA LEU A 2 24.29 -0.41 21.24
C LEU A 2 25.24 -0.24 20.04
N LEU A 3 26.41 -0.91 20.05
CA LEU A 3 27.32 -0.92 18.90
C LEU A 3 26.67 -1.53 17.65
N GLN A 4 25.92 -2.62 17.80
CA GLN A 4 25.21 -3.26 16.70
C GLN A 4 24.12 -2.35 16.12
N ILE A 5 23.37 -1.65 16.99
CA ILE A 5 22.38 -0.64 16.58
C ILE A 5 23.07 0.44 15.74
N HIS A 6 24.22 0.94 16.20
CA HIS A 6 24.96 1.96 15.47
C HIS A 6 25.44 1.49 14.09
N PHE A 7 25.99 0.27 14.00
CA PHE A 7 26.42 -0.30 12.72
C PHE A 7 25.25 -0.51 11.76
N SER A 8 24.14 -1.09 12.24
CA SER A 8 22.93 -1.29 11.44
C SER A 8 22.34 0.03 10.96
N GLU A 9 22.41 1.09 11.79
CA GLU A 9 22.03 2.44 11.38
C GLU A 9 22.93 2.99 10.27
N GLN A 10 24.26 2.80 10.37
CA GLN A 10 25.17 3.26 9.31
C GLN A 10 24.92 2.52 8.00
N GLU A 11 24.66 1.21 8.06
CA GLU A 11 24.30 0.39 6.90
C GLU A 11 23.03 0.91 6.23
N LEU A 12 22.00 1.25 7.03
CA LEU A 12 20.76 1.84 6.52
C LEU A 12 20.97 3.23 5.90
N LEU A 13 21.91 4.02 6.42
CA LEU A 13 22.23 5.34 5.89
C LEU A 13 23.07 5.27 4.61
N ASP A 14 23.64 4.11 4.27
CA ASP A 14 24.28 3.90 2.97
C ASP A 14 23.25 4.09 1.85
N LYS A 15 23.54 5.02 0.95
CA LYS A 15 22.64 5.45 -0.14
C LYS A 15 22.45 4.38 -1.22
N GLN A 16 23.28 3.34 -1.26
CA GLN A 16 23.18 2.29 -2.27
C GLN A 16 22.05 1.29 -1.99
N MET A 17 21.66 1.13 -0.73
CA MET A 17 20.59 0.22 -0.32
C MET A 17 19.21 0.74 -0.76
N SER A 18 18.40 -0.11 -1.39
CA SER A 18 17.05 0.23 -1.84
C SER A 18 16.16 -1.01 -1.95
N GLY A 19 14.87 -0.81 -2.20
CA GLY A 19 13.94 -1.91 -2.49
C GLY A 19 13.64 -2.80 -1.29
N GLU A 20 13.45 -4.09 -1.56
CA GLU A 20 13.15 -5.10 -0.54
C GLU A 20 14.28 -5.27 0.48
N GLU A 21 15.54 -5.15 0.04
CA GLU A 21 16.71 -5.17 0.93
C GLU A 21 16.62 -4.06 1.99
N LEU A 22 16.32 -2.84 1.56
CA LEU A 22 16.13 -1.70 2.46
C LEU A 22 15.01 -1.97 3.49
N ASN A 23 13.89 -2.51 3.03
CA ASN A 23 12.77 -2.84 3.93
C ASN A 23 13.19 -3.89 4.96
N ASN A 24 13.81 -4.99 4.53
CA ASN A 24 14.26 -6.07 5.42
C ASN A 24 15.29 -5.58 6.45
N ARG A 25 16.27 -4.78 6.01
CA ARG A 25 17.28 -4.19 6.90
C ARG A 25 16.67 -3.21 7.89
N LEU A 26 15.68 -2.43 7.45
CA LEU A 26 14.98 -1.51 8.35
C LEU A 26 14.19 -2.29 9.41
N GLN A 27 13.48 -3.36 9.05
CA GLN A 27 12.79 -4.21 10.03
C GLN A 27 13.76 -4.81 11.06
N GLN A 28 14.91 -5.32 10.61
CA GLN A 28 15.96 -5.85 11.50
C GLN A 28 16.49 -4.77 12.46
N TYR A 29 16.72 -3.55 11.97
CA TYR A 29 17.13 -2.42 12.81
C TYR A 29 16.07 -2.08 13.87
N ILE A 30 14.80 -2.00 13.46
CA ILE A 30 13.68 -1.69 14.33
C ILE A 30 13.56 -2.72 15.45
N GLU A 31 13.67 -4.01 15.11
CA GLU A 31 13.66 -5.13 16.07
C GLU A 31 14.87 -5.09 17.02
N LEU A 32 16.07 -4.81 16.49
CA LEU A 32 17.28 -4.69 17.31
C LEU A 32 17.19 -3.52 18.31
N VAL A 33 16.69 -2.36 17.87
CA VAL A 33 16.49 -1.20 18.73
C VAL A 33 15.44 -1.49 19.79
N THR A 34 14.29 -2.03 19.40
CA THR A 34 13.16 -2.25 20.32
C THR A 34 13.46 -3.34 21.33
N SER A 35 14.04 -4.47 20.91
CA SER A 35 14.48 -5.54 21.83
C SER A 35 15.50 -5.04 22.84
N HIS A 36 16.42 -4.15 22.45
CA HIS A 36 17.39 -3.59 23.37
C HIS A 36 16.76 -2.67 24.41
N TYR A 37 15.92 -1.72 23.99
CA TYR A 37 15.40 -0.70 24.91
C TYR A 37 14.21 -1.20 25.74
N LYS A 38 13.45 -2.19 25.29
CA LYS A 38 12.41 -2.84 26.11
C LYS A 38 12.97 -3.58 27.33
N GLU A 39 14.25 -3.96 27.32
CA GLU A 39 14.92 -4.52 28.52
C GLU A 39 15.18 -3.46 29.60
N ILE A 40 15.14 -2.17 29.23
CA ILE A 40 15.56 -1.04 30.08
C ILE A 40 14.35 -0.22 30.53
N TYR A 41 13.38 0.00 29.65
CA TYR A 41 12.21 0.84 29.89
C TYR A 41 10.98 0.02 30.26
N LYS A 42 10.18 0.53 31.20
CA LYS A 42 8.85 -0.04 31.53
C LYS A 42 7.87 0.20 30.38
N GLU A 43 6.91 -0.71 30.22
CA GLU A 43 5.89 -0.64 29.15
C GLU A 43 5.11 0.69 29.16
N ASP A 44 4.80 1.23 30.35
CA ASP A 44 4.10 2.51 30.49
C ASP A 44 4.84 3.67 29.80
N MET A 45 6.18 3.64 29.75
CA MET A 45 6.99 4.67 29.11
C MET A 45 6.92 4.62 27.57
N LEU A 46 6.36 3.55 26.99
CA LEU A 46 6.21 3.39 25.53
C LEU A 46 4.97 4.12 24.99
N GLN A 47 4.06 4.53 25.86
CA GLN A 47 2.90 5.33 25.48
C GLN A 47 3.34 6.64 24.83
N GLU A 48 2.57 7.09 23.82
CA GLU A 48 2.92 8.23 22.98
C GLU A 48 3.32 9.48 23.79
N GLN A 49 2.56 9.77 24.85
CA GLN A 49 2.78 10.94 25.70
C GLN A 49 4.15 10.96 26.41
N TYR A 50 4.83 9.83 26.58
CA TYR A 50 6.13 9.74 27.26
C TYR A 50 7.31 9.59 26.29
N ARG A 51 7.06 9.46 24.98
CA ARG A 51 8.13 9.18 23.99
C ARG A 51 9.18 10.27 23.86
N TYR A 52 8.88 11.49 24.29
CA TYR A 52 9.87 12.58 24.32
C TYR A 52 11.00 12.33 25.33
N MET A 53 10.81 11.41 26.29
CA MET A 53 11.82 11.01 27.26
C MET A 53 12.67 9.81 26.78
N LEU A 54 12.28 9.18 25.66
CA LEU A 54 12.98 8.01 25.14
C LEU A 54 14.16 8.40 24.25
N PRO A 55 15.15 7.52 24.08
CA PRO A 55 16.18 7.69 23.06
C PRO A 55 15.55 7.87 21.67
N PRO A 56 16.04 8.80 20.84
CA PRO A 56 15.44 9.13 19.55
C PRO A 56 15.22 7.94 18.63
N GLN A 57 16.21 7.05 18.51
CA GLN A 57 16.13 5.81 17.74
C GLN A 57 15.00 4.89 18.24
N PHE A 58 14.76 4.85 19.55
CA PHE A 58 13.71 4.01 20.12
C PHE A 58 12.32 4.60 19.89
N ALA A 59 12.16 5.90 20.13
CA ALA A 59 10.92 6.61 19.81
C ALA A 59 10.58 6.48 18.31
N PHE A 60 11.57 6.61 17.43
CA PHE A 60 11.44 6.36 16.00
C PHE A 60 10.93 4.94 15.73
N SER A 61 11.53 3.92 16.35
CA SER A 61 11.11 2.53 16.14
C SER A 61 9.66 2.28 16.56
N LEU A 62 9.20 2.89 17.67
CA LEU A 62 7.81 2.77 18.12
C LEU A 62 6.84 3.36 17.08
N TYR A 63 7.08 4.59 16.61
CA TYR A 63 6.23 5.20 15.59
C TYR A 63 6.27 4.45 14.26
N TYR A 64 7.43 3.90 13.88
CA TYR A 64 7.53 3.10 12.66
C TYR A 64 6.73 1.79 12.77
N MET A 65 6.80 1.10 13.91
CA MET A 65 5.97 -0.11 14.13
C MET A 65 4.48 0.21 14.08
N GLU A 66 4.03 1.28 14.74
CA GLU A 66 2.62 1.71 14.69
C GLU A 66 2.16 2.04 13.27
N SER A 67 3.04 2.59 12.44
CA SER A 67 2.73 2.88 11.04
C SER A 67 2.38 1.64 10.21
N ASN A 68 2.71 0.45 10.70
CA ASN A 68 2.41 -0.84 10.06
C ASN A 68 1.23 -1.58 10.72
N LEU A 69 0.61 -1.02 11.75
CA LEU A 69 -0.54 -1.61 12.44
C LEU A 69 -1.86 -1.10 11.85
N GLU A 70 -2.86 -1.98 11.76
CA GLU A 70 -4.22 -1.59 11.42
C GLU A 70 -4.78 -0.64 12.49
N GLY A 71 -5.54 0.38 12.05
CA GLY A 71 -6.13 1.39 12.93
C GLY A 71 -5.27 2.63 13.20
N TYR A 72 -4.01 2.64 12.76
CA TYR A 72 -3.14 3.83 12.83
C TYR A 72 -3.05 4.54 11.48
N ASP A 73 -3.01 5.88 11.50
CA ASP A 73 -2.66 6.66 10.31
C ASP A 73 -1.16 6.53 10.05
N GLN A 74 -0.81 5.73 9.04
CA GLN A 74 0.56 5.47 8.63
C GLN A 74 1.34 6.76 8.34
N ILE A 75 0.72 7.73 7.66
CA ILE A 75 1.39 8.98 7.26
C ILE A 75 1.68 9.82 8.51
N GLU A 76 0.73 9.90 9.43
CA GLU A 76 0.92 10.64 10.68
C GLU A 76 1.99 10.01 11.57
N CYS A 77 2.01 8.68 11.67
CA CYS A 77 3.06 7.96 12.39
C CYS A 77 4.46 8.23 11.80
N LEU A 78 4.59 8.19 10.47
CA LEU A 78 5.87 8.47 9.80
C LEU A 78 6.30 9.95 9.96
N LYS A 79 5.36 10.90 10.03
CA LYS A 79 5.67 12.30 10.36
C LYS A 79 6.22 12.44 11.78
N LYS A 80 5.61 11.75 12.75
CA LYS A 80 6.09 11.72 14.15
C LYS A 80 7.47 11.07 14.24
N ALA A 81 7.68 9.95 13.56
CA ALA A 81 8.98 9.28 13.45
C ALA A 81 10.06 10.22 12.90
N LYS A 82 9.77 10.94 11.81
CA LYS A 82 10.64 11.98 11.24
C LYS A 82 10.98 13.08 12.25
N LYS A 83 9.99 13.54 13.03
CA LYS A 83 10.17 14.63 13.99
C LYS A 83 11.12 14.24 15.13
N VAL A 84 10.97 13.03 15.66
CA VAL A 84 11.81 12.55 16.78
C VAL A 84 13.21 12.13 16.32
N TYR A 85 13.35 11.65 15.07
CA TYR A 85 14.64 11.19 14.58
C TYR A 85 14.90 11.56 13.11
N PRO A 86 15.22 12.85 12.83
CA PRO A 86 15.38 13.34 11.46
C PRO A 86 16.49 12.66 10.67
N ARG A 87 17.49 12.06 11.34
CA ARG A 87 18.60 11.35 10.69
C ARG A 87 18.11 10.21 9.79
N MET A 88 17.01 9.55 10.15
CA MET A 88 16.43 8.44 9.38
C MET A 88 15.53 8.88 8.22
N LEU A 89 15.36 10.20 7.99
CA LEU A 89 14.52 10.73 6.91
C LEU A 89 14.92 10.16 5.54
N VAL A 90 16.22 10.03 5.26
CA VAL A 90 16.71 9.50 3.97
C VAL A 90 16.31 8.04 3.75
N VAL A 91 16.24 7.26 4.83
CA VAL A 91 15.80 5.86 4.81
C VAL A 91 14.30 5.80 4.54
N ILE A 92 13.51 6.60 5.26
CA ILE A 92 12.05 6.67 5.08
C ILE A 92 11.66 7.14 3.67
N LYS A 93 12.36 8.14 3.11
CA LYS A 93 12.10 8.60 1.73
C LYS A 93 12.30 7.48 0.72
N ARG A 94 13.41 6.75 0.79
CA ARG A 94 13.68 5.63 -0.11
C ARG A 94 12.69 4.48 0.06
N LEU A 95 12.26 4.22 1.31
CA LEU A 95 11.22 3.25 1.57
C LEU A 95 9.89 3.67 0.91
N MET A 96 9.48 4.93 1.07
CA MET A 96 8.26 5.44 0.44
C MET A 96 8.33 5.37 -1.09
N GLU A 97 9.48 5.71 -1.69
CA GLU A 97 9.69 5.58 -3.14
C GLU A 97 9.56 4.13 -3.61
N TYR A 98 10.08 3.18 -2.83
CA TYR A 98 9.93 1.75 -3.13
C TYR A 98 8.47 1.30 -3.00
N LEU A 99 7.79 1.65 -1.90
CA LEU A 99 6.39 1.28 -1.67
C LEU A 99 5.46 1.86 -2.73
N LEU A 100 5.70 3.10 -3.16
CA LEU A 100 4.93 3.73 -4.24
C LEU A 100 5.11 2.98 -5.56
N LYS A 101 6.34 2.57 -5.90
CA LYS A 101 6.61 1.77 -7.10
C LYS A 101 5.94 0.41 -7.04
N GLU A 102 5.95 -0.25 -5.88
CA GLU A 102 5.27 -1.52 -5.68
C GLU A 102 3.74 -1.39 -5.75
N TYR A 103 3.19 -0.31 -5.20
CA TYR A 103 1.77 0.03 -5.33
C TYR A 103 1.39 0.23 -6.79
N ASP A 104 2.13 1.05 -7.54
CA ASP A 104 1.90 1.28 -8.96
C ASP A 104 2.00 -0.02 -9.78
N ARG A 105 2.97 -0.89 -9.45
CA ARG A 105 3.13 -2.19 -10.10
C ARG A 105 1.95 -3.11 -9.84
N LYS A 106 1.51 -3.25 -8.58
CA LYS A 106 0.36 -4.07 -8.20
C LYS A 106 -0.92 -3.55 -8.86
N HIS A 107 -1.14 -2.24 -8.85
CA HIS A 107 -2.32 -1.64 -9.46
C HIS A 107 -2.34 -1.78 -10.98
N ARG A 108 -1.18 -1.74 -11.64
CA ARG A 108 -1.08 -2.07 -13.07
C ARG A 108 -1.44 -3.52 -13.36
N VAL A 109 -0.96 -4.48 -12.56
CA VAL A 109 -1.28 -5.90 -12.74
C VAL A 109 -2.77 -6.16 -12.49
N VAL A 110 -3.32 -5.62 -11.40
CA VAL A 110 -4.76 -5.71 -11.10
C VAL A 110 -5.59 -5.11 -12.23
N ASN A 111 -5.21 -3.93 -12.74
CA ASN A 111 -5.91 -3.32 -13.88
C ASN A 111 -5.81 -4.16 -15.15
N GLN A 112 -4.70 -4.85 -15.41
CA GLN A 112 -4.57 -5.75 -16.57
C GLN A 112 -5.46 -6.99 -16.45
N GLU A 113 -5.50 -7.62 -15.27
CA GLU A 113 -6.38 -8.77 -15.01
C GLU A 113 -7.86 -8.36 -15.09
N PHE A 114 -8.21 -7.19 -14.53
CA PHE A 114 -9.56 -6.65 -14.60
C PHE A 114 -9.96 -6.28 -16.04
N GLN A 115 -9.04 -5.75 -16.84
CA GLN A 115 -9.26 -5.51 -18.27
C GLN A 115 -9.47 -6.81 -19.05
N GLN A 116 -8.70 -7.86 -18.78
CA GLN A 116 -8.87 -9.16 -19.43
C GLN A 116 -10.23 -9.80 -19.10
N LEU A 117 -10.64 -9.74 -17.83
CA LEU A 117 -11.99 -10.16 -17.41
C LEU A 117 -13.07 -9.31 -18.09
N GLY A 118 -12.88 -7.98 -18.16
CA GLY A 118 -13.76 -7.08 -18.88
C GLY A 118 -13.92 -7.43 -20.36
N VAL A 119 -12.84 -7.82 -21.05
CA VAL A 119 -12.88 -8.28 -22.45
C VAL A 119 -13.71 -9.56 -22.60
N GLN A 120 -13.54 -10.54 -21.71
CA GLN A 120 -14.31 -11.79 -21.76
C GLN A 120 -15.81 -11.55 -21.54
N VAL A 121 -16.17 -10.76 -20.52
CA VAL A 121 -17.58 -10.48 -20.24
C VAL A 121 -18.21 -9.61 -21.33
N LYS A 122 -17.46 -8.67 -21.93
CA LYS A 122 -17.90 -7.95 -23.14
C LYS A 122 -18.20 -8.87 -24.30
N GLN A 123 -17.36 -9.87 -24.55
CA GLN A 123 -17.60 -10.85 -25.62
C GLN A 123 -18.86 -11.66 -25.35
N GLN A 124 -19.12 -12.07 -24.10
CA GLN A 124 -20.36 -12.73 -23.73
C GLN A 124 -21.59 -11.84 -23.97
N VAL A 125 -21.54 -10.57 -23.58
CA VAL A 125 -22.63 -9.61 -23.85
C VAL A 125 -22.86 -9.44 -25.35
N LYS A 126 -21.80 -9.35 -26.16
CA LYS A 126 -21.91 -9.28 -27.63
C LYS A 126 -22.58 -10.54 -28.21
N GLN A 127 -22.17 -11.73 -27.76
CA GLN A 127 -22.78 -12.99 -28.19
C GLN A 127 -24.26 -13.10 -27.78
N MET A 128 -24.60 -12.65 -26.56
CA MET A 128 -26.00 -12.60 -26.12
C MET A 128 -26.84 -11.67 -27.00
N ILE A 129 -26.31 -10.50 -27.37
CA ILE A 129 -26.96 -9.58 -28.31
C ILE A 129 -27.15 -10.23 -29.69
N GLU A 130 -26.11 -10.88 -30.23
CA GLU A 130 -26.20 -11.61 -31.51
C GLU A 130 -27.26 -12.73 -31.48
N ASN A 131 -27.40 -13.40 -30.34
CA ASN A 131 -28.41 -14.42 -30.09
C ASN A 131 -29.79 -13.86 -29.67
N HIS A 132 -29.99 -12.53 -29.73
CA HIS A 132 -31.23 -11.84 -29.36
C HIS A 132 -31.65 -12.05 -27.88
N GLN A 133 -30.69 -12.39 -27.00
CA GLN A 133 -30.89 -12.61 -25.57
C GLN A 133 -30.79 -11.29 -24.78
N TYR A 134 -31.60 -10.30 -25.17
CA TYR A 134 -31.51 -8.93 -24.68
C TYR A 134 -31.81 -8.79 -23.17
N GLU A 135 -32.80 -9.52 -22.66
CA GLU A 135 -33.17 -9.51 -21.24
C GLU A 135 -32.03 -10.05 -20.34
N ALA A 136 -31.25 -11.02 -20.83
CA ALA A 136 -30.10 -11.56 -20.12
C ALA A 136 -28.85 -10.67 -20.25
N ALA A 137 -28.67 -10.01 -21.40
CA ALA A 137 -27.52 -9.14 -21.66
C ALA A 137 -27.57 -7.81 -20.88
N PHE A 138 -28.77 -7.25 -20.67
CA PHE A 138 -28.98 -5.96 -20.03
C PHE A 138 -28.45 -5.85 -18.57
N PRO A 139 -28.74 -6.78 -17.65
CA PRO A 139 -28.20 -6.72 -16.29
C PRO A 139 -26.67 -6.86 -16.27
N ILE A 140 -26.11 -7.71 -17.14
CA ILE A 140 -24.66 -7.94 -17.22
C ILE A 140 -23.93 -6.69 -17.71
N VAL A 141 -24.41 -6.03 -18.78
CA VAL A 141 -23.79 -4.80 -19.27
C VAL A 141 -23.91 -3.65 -18.26
N THR A 142 -25.00 -3.63 -17.48
CA THR A 142 -25.22 -2.62 -16.44
C THR A 142 -24.26 -2.80 -15.27
N GLN A 143 -24.02 -4.05 -14.84
CA GLN A 143 -23.00 -4.35 -13.82
C GLN A 143 -21.59 -4.01 -14.32
N LEU A 144 -21.27 -4.30 -15.58
CA LEU A 144 -19.97 -3.98 -16.15
C LEU A 144 -19.72 -2.46 -16.22
N LEU A 145 -20.76 -1.66 -16.51
CA LEU A 145 -20.70 -0.20 -16.48
C LEU A 145 -20.56 0.39 -15.08
N GLN A 146 -21.05 -0.29 -14.04
CA GLN A 146 -20.82 0.15 -12.66
C GLN A 146 -19.36 -0.07 -12.24
N LEU A 147 -18.73 -1.12 -12.77
CA LEU A 147 -17.32 -1.44 -12.50
C LEU A 147 -16.35 -0.65 -13.39
N ILE A 148 -16.75 -0.31 -14.61
CA ILE A 148 -15.94 0.42 -15.60
C ILE A 148 -16.80 1.52 -16.26
N PRO A 149 -17.07 2.64 -15.56
CA PRO A 149 -18.03 3.65 -16.01
C PRO A 149 -17.61 4.42 -17.26
N ASP A 150 -16.31 4.50 -17.54
CA ASP A 150 -15.76 5.29 -18.66
C ASP A 150 -15.65 4.50 -19.99
N ASP A 151 -16.16 3.26 -20.04
CA ASP A 151 -16.04 2.40 -21.20
C ASP A 151 -17.13 2.69 -22.27
N LEU A 152 -16.76 3.50 -23.26
CA LEU A 152 -17.66 3.93 -24.36
C LEU A 152 -18.25 2.75 -25.15
N GLU A 153 -17.58 1.61 -25.21
CA GLU A 153 -18.07 0.43 -25.91
C GLU A 153 -19.25 -0.21 -25.15
N LEU A 154 -19.16 -0.28 -23.81
CA LEU A 154 -20.25 -0.79 -22.97
C LEU A 154 -21.48 0.11 -23.02
N VAL A 155 -21.27 1.43 -23.07
CA VAL A 155 -22.37 2.40 -23.25
C VAL A 155 -23.10 2.14 -24.56
N ARG A 156 -22.37 1.88 -25.66
CA ARG A 156 -22.96 1.54 -26.96
C ARG A 156 -23.71 0.21 -26.94
N LEU A 157 -23.16 -0.82 -26.30
CA LEU A 157 -23.83 -2.12 -26.17
C LEU A 157 -25.14 -2.00 -25.38
N LYS A 158 -25.14 -1.23 -24.28
CA LYS A 158 -26.36 -0.96 -23.50
C LYS A 158 -27.42 -0.23 -24.32
N GLN A 159 -27.03 0.77 -25.11
CA GLN A 159 -27.94 1.47 -26.02
C GLN A 159 -28.50 0.53 -27.08
N LYS A 160 -27.66 -0.34 -27.67
CA LYS A 160 -28.09 -1.32 -28.67
C LYS A 160 -29.15 -2.27 -28.11
N ILE A 161 -28.93 -2.80 -26.91
CA ILE A 161 -29.91 -3.66 -26.22
C ILE A 161 -31.25 -2.93 -26.04
N LEU A 162 -31.24 -1.67 -25.57
CA LEU A 162 -32.46 -0.88 -25.35
C LEU A 162 -33.24 -0.57 -26.62
N VAL A 163 -32.57 -0.42 -27.75
CA VAL A 163 -33.20 -0.13 -29.04
C VAL A 163 -33.75 -1.40 -29.68
N GLU A 164 -33.05 -2.53 -29.56
CA GLU A 164 -33.44 -3.81 -30.18
C GLU A 164 -34.41 -4.63 -29.30
N SER A 165 -34.57 -4.29 -28.03
CA SER A 165 -35.54 -4.93 -27.11
C SER A 165 -36.94 -4.28 -27.13
N GLN A 166 -37.17 -3.29 -28.00
CA GLN A 166 -38.47 -2.61 -28.20
C GLN A 166 -39.20 -3.20 -29.41
#